data_AF-A0A7S2N6N2-F1
#
_entry.id   AF-A0A7S2N6N2-F1
#
_cell.length_a   1.000
_cell.length_b   1.000
_cell.length_c   1.000
_cell.angle_alpha   90.00
_cell.angle_beta   90.00
_cell.angle_gamma   90.00
#
_symmetry.space_group_name_H-M   'P 1'
#
loop_
_entity.id
_entity.type
_entity.pdbx_description
1 polymer ?
#
loop_
_entity_poly.entity_id
_entity_poly.type
_entity_poly.pdbx_seq_one_letter_code
_entity_poly.pdbx_strand_id
1 'polypeptide(L)'
;AFWALGLACIPWVTLFGAIFRQMLLSETDAQRQDGRAARKTEITWDASTTIRYPLICTLAGMFAGLFGVGGGIVKGPLMLEMGVNPVVAAATAATMILFTTSAACVSFEIFGLLEPNYGVACFVLGLVCTAIGQGAINAWMRTAKRQSPPVLSIGAVMAISTLLVAVEACQKFSRHDLAELLQPAQICSRSD
;
A
#
# COMPACT_ATOMS: atom_id res chain seq x y z
N ALA A 1 -0.91 6.20 -26.62
CA ALA A 1 -0.37 7.21 -25.67
C ALA A 1 -0.18 6.64 -24.26
N PHE A 2 -1.21 6.09 -23.62
CA PHE A 2 -1.15 5.54 -22.25
C PHE A 2 -0.04 4.50 -22.01
N TRP A 3 0.05 3.48 -22.86
CA TRP A 3 1.10 2.44 -22.75
C TRP A 3 2.52 2.98 -22.99
N ALA A 4 2.68 4.02 -23.80
CA ALA A 4 3.97 4.66 -24.03
C ALA A 4 4.42 5.50 -22.82
N LEU A 5 3.48 6.20 -22.16
CA LEU A 5 3.72 6.88 -20.88
C LEU A 5 4.03 5.89 -19.75
N GLY A 6 3.34 4.73 -19.71
CA GLY A 6 3.63 3.66 -18.77
C GLY A 6 5.03 3.04 -18.98
N LEU A 7 5.42 2.80 -20.24
CA LEU A 7 6.74 2.30 -20.59
C LEU A 7 7.85 3.33 -20.33
N ALA A 8 7.57 4.62 -20.48
CA ALA A 8 8.52 5.70 -20.20
C ALA A 8 8.92 5.79 -18.71
N CYS A 9 8.09 5.29 -17.79
CA CYS A 9 8.42 5.22 -16.36
C CYS A 9 9.43 4.12 -16.03
N ILE A 10 9.52 3.05 -16.83
CA ILE A 10 10.43 1.93 -16.59
C ILE A 10 11.91 2.36 -16.55
N PRO A 11 12.45 3.09 -17.56
CA PRO A 11 13.84 3.52 -17.51
C PRO A 11 14.13 4.50 -16.36
N TRP A 12 13.15 5.31 -15.96
CA TRP A 12 13.31 6.20 -14.81
C TRP A 12 13.38 5.43 -13.49
N VAL A 13 12.50 4.44 -13.30
CA VAL A 13 12.48 3.59 -12.10
C VAL A 13 13.75 2.73 -12.00
N THR A 14 14.22 2.15 -13.12
CA THR A 14 15.44 1.35 -13.13
C THR A 14 16.68 2.19 -12.88
N LEU A 15 16.77 3.39 -13.46
CA LEU A 15 17.86 4.34 -13.21
C LEU A 15 17.89 4.76 -11.74
N PHE A 16 16.75 5.19 -11.19
CA PHE A 16 16.66 5.62 -9.80
C PHE A 16 16.98 4.47 -8.83
N GLY A 17 16.50 3.25 -9.12
CA GLY A 17 16.83 2.05 -8.36
C GLY A 17 18.32 1.68 -8.42
N ALA A 18 18.96 1.85 -9.58
CA ALA A 18 20.40 1.61 -9.73
C ALA A 18 21.25 2.63 -8.95
N ILE A 19 20.88 3.92 -8.98
CA ILE A 19 21.56 4.97 -8.22
C ILE A 19 21.42 4.72 -6.72
N PHE A 20 20.20 4.43 -6.23
CA PHE A 20 19.97 4.12 -4.82
C PHE A 20 20.75 2.88 -4.36
N ARG A 21 20.80 1.85 -5.21
CA ARG A 21 21.61 0.65 -4.93
C ARG A 21 23.09 1.00 -4.81
N GLN A 22 23.63 1.82 -5.73
CA GLN A 22 25.04 2.22 -5.68
C GLN A 22 25.35 3.08 -4.45
N MET A 23 24.45 4.01 -4.10
CA MET A 23 24.59 4.85 -2.91
C MET A 23 24.57 4.00 -1.63
N LEU A 24 23.62 3.07 -1.50
CA LEU A 24 23.51 2.17 -0.34
C LEU A 24 24.72 1.25 -0.20
N LEU A 25 25.21 0.68 -1.31
CA LEU A 25 26.41 -0.17 -1.28
C LEU A 25 27.66 0.64 -0.95
N SER A 26 27.81 1.84 -1.52
CA SER A 26 28.93 2.74 -1.23
C SER A 26 28.97 3.15 0.24
N GLU A 27 27.81 3.44 0.83
CA GLU A 27 27.73 3.82 2.24
C GLU A 27 27.97 2.63 3.17
N THR A 28 27.48 1.44 2.79
CA THR A 28 27.75 0.20 3.55
C THR A 28 29.25 -0.16 3.53
N ASP A 29 29.92 0.01 2.38
CA ASP A 29 31.35 -0.27 2.27
C ASP A 29 32.20 0.76 3.02
N ALA A 30 31.78 2.03 3.05
CA ALA A 30 32.40 3.06 3.88
C ALA A 30 32.25 2.75 5.39
N GLN A 31 31.06 2.33 5.83
CA GLN A 31 30.82 1.94 7.23
C GLN A 31 31.61 0.70 7.66
N ARG A 32 31.88 -0.24 6.74
CA ARG A 32 32.72 -1.43 7.00
C ARG A 32 34.19 -1.06 7.21
N GLN A 33 34.70 -0.05 6.51
CA GLN A 33 36.09 0.42 6.66
C GLN A 33 36.32 1.17 7.98
N ASP A 34 35.31 1.89 8.47
CA ASP A 34 35.35 2.63 9.74
C ASP A 34 35.22 1.74 11.00
N GLY A 35 35.08 0.42 10.85
CA GLY A 35 35.05 -0.52 11.98
C GLY A 35 33.87 -0.34 12.94
N ARG A 36 32.83 0.43 12.56
CA ARG A 36 31.60 0.54 13.34
C ARG A 36 30.85 -0.78 13.22
N ALA A 37 31.01 -1.65 14.22
CA ALA A 37 30.21 -2.86 14.35
C ALA A 37 28.73 -2.47 14.21
N ALA A 38 28.06 -3.05 13.20
CA ALA A 38 26.66 -2.77 12.88
C ALA A 38 25.84 -2.70 14.16
N ARG A 39 25.35 -1.52 14.49
CA ARG A 39 24.52 -1.33 15.68
C ARG A 39 23.30 -2.25 15.49
N LYS A 40 22.87 -2.94 16.53
CA LYS A 40 21.81 -3.98 16.51
C LYS A 40 20.43 -3.53 15.94
N THR A 41 20.31 -2.30 15.46
CA THR A 41 19.11 -1.66 14.90
C THR A 41 19.38 -1.08 13.50
N GLU A 42 20.55 -1.32 12.93
CA GLU A 42 20.98 -0.77 11.64
C GLU A 42 20.73 -1.80 10.52
N ILE A 43 20.07 -1.34 9.45
CA ILE A 43 19.63 -2.18 8.35
C ILE A 43 20.87 -2.75 7.64
N THR A 44 21.05 -4.07 7.65
CA THR A 44 22.17 -4.72 6.94
C THR A 44 21.83 -4.83 5.46
N TRP A 45 22.27 -3.84 4.69
CA TRP A 45 22.13 -3.84 3.24
C TRP A 45 23.16 -4.77 2.60
N ASP A 46 22.72 -5.99 2.26
CA ASP A 46 23.50 -6.94 1.48
C ASP A 46 23.14 -6.85 -0.02
N ALA A 47 24.07 -7.20 -0.91
CA ALA A 47 23.89 -7.10 -2.36
C ALA A 47 22.67 -7.88 -2.87
N SER A 48 22.34 -9.00 -2.21
CA SER A 48 21.13 -9.80 -2.51
C SER A 48 19.86 -9.16 -1.94
N THR A 49 19.95 -8.56 -0.77
CA THR A 49 18.82 -7.99 -0.01
C THR A 49 18.30 -6.70 -0.65
N THR A 50 19.21 -5.87 -1.18
CA THR A 50 18.90 -4.65 -1.93
C THR A 50 18.10 -4.91 -3.22
N ILE A 51 18.15 -6.13 -3.77
CA ILE A 51 17.38 -6.50 -4.97
C ILE A 51 16.08 -7.21 -4.60
N ARG A 52 16.09 -8.10 -3.60
CA ARG A 52 14.91 -8.87 -3.21
C ARG A 52 13.78 -8.00 -2.65
N TYR A 53 14.08 -7.05 -1.77
CA TYR A 53 13.05 -6.22 -1.13
C TYR A 53 12.28 -5.32 -2.12
N PRO A 54 12.93 -4.57 -3.04
CA PRO A 54 12.21 -3.80 -4.05
C PRO A 54 11.37 -4.66 -4.99
N LEU A 55 11.83 -5.87 -5.32
CA LEU A 55 11.14 -6.77 -6.24
C LEU A 55 9.85 -7.31 -5.59
N ILE A 56 9.92 -7.73 -4.33
CA ILE A 56 8.73 -8.11 -3.54
C ILE A 56 7.79 -6.91 -3.38
N CYS A 57 8.32 -5.72 -3.09
CA CYS A 57 7.51 -4.51 -2.95
C CYS A 57 6.82 -4.09 -4.26
N THR A 58 7.47 -4.32 -5.42
CA THR A 58 6.91 -4.04 -6.74
C THR A 58 5.78 -5.00 -7.08
N LEU A 59 5.96 -6.30 -6.82
CA LEU A 59 4.91 -7.30 -7.00
C LEU A 59 3.74 -7.03 -6.05
N ALA A 60 4.01 -6.80 -4.77
CA ALA A 60 2.99 -6.45 -3.79
C ALA A 60 2.26 -5.15 -4.15
N GLY A 61 2.97 -4.16 -4.67
CA GLY A 61 2.39 -2.90 -5.16
C GLY A 61 1.51 -3.10 -6.40
N MET A 62 1.89 -4.00 -7.31
CA MET A 62 1.08 -4.37 -8.47
C MET A 62 -0.24 -5.01 -8.04
N PHE A 63 -0.19 -5.97 -7.12
CA PHE A 63 -1.40 -6.57 -6.54
C PHE A 63 -2.23 -5.53 -5.77
N ALA A 64 -1.61 -4.70 -4.93
CA ALA A 64 -2.31 -3.64 -4.19
C ALA A 64 -2.99 -2.63 -5.13
N GLY A 65 -2.39 -2.33 -6.29
CA GLY A 65 -2.99 -1.50 -7.34
C GLY A 65 -4.17 -2.18 -8.03
N LEU A 66 -4.04 -3.48 -8.36
CA LEU A 66 -5.14 -4.28 -8.93
C LEU A 66 -6.36 -4.37 -8.01
N PHE A 67 -6.14 -4.50 -6.70
CA PHE A 67 -7.21 -4.57 -5.71
C PHE A 67 -7.67 -3.18 -5.21
N GLY A 68 -7.01 -2.09 -5.60
CA GLY A 68 -7.35 -0.73 -5.18
C GLY A 68 -7.10 -0.44 -3.68
N VAL A 69 -6.32 -1.27 -3.00
CA VAL A 69 -6.14 -1.25 -1.53
C VAL A 69 -5.16 -0.15 -1.07
N GLY A 70 -4.35 0.40 -1.99
CA GLY A 70 -3.34 1.41 -1.70
C GLY A 70 -2.12 0.81 -0.98
N GLY A 71 -0.91 1.11 -1.47
CA GLY A 71 0.34 0.46 -1.02
C GLY A 71 0.74 0.68 0.45
N GLY A 72 -0.02 1.47 1.22
CA GLY A 72 0.26 1.75 2.64
C GLY A 72 0.21 0.51 3.54
N ILE A 73 -0.63 -0.46 3.20
CA ILE A 73 -0.75 -1.74 3.93
C ILE A 73 0.53 -2.58 3.80
N VAL A 74 1.26 -2.43 2.70
CA VAL A 74 2.54 -3.13 2.46
C VAL A 74 3.71 -2.36 3.06
N LYS A 75 3.72 -1.03 2.93
CA LYS A 75 4.84 -0.18 3.36
C LYS A 75 5.03 -0.17 4.88
N GLY A 76 3.94 -0.25 5.66
CA GLY A 76 4.00 -0.25 7.13
C GLY A 76 4.76 -1.45 7.73
N PRO A 77 4.34 -2.70 7.45
CA PRO A 77 5.04 -3.90 7.92
C PRO A 77 6.48 -3.99 7.40
N LEU A 78 6.73 -3.60 6.15
CA LEU A 78 8.06 -3.65 5.55
C LEU A 78 9.06 -2.73 6.29
N MET A 79 8.65 -1.51 6.66
CA MET A 79 9.53 -0.61 7.43
C MET A 79 9.78 -1.10 8.85
N LEU A 80 8.82 -1.83 9.45
CA LEU A 80 9.00 -2.48 10.75
C LEU A 80 9.94 -3.68 10.67
N GLU A 81 9.88 -4.48 9.60
CA GLU A 81 10.80 -5.61 9.37
C GLU A 81 12.24 -5.11 9.16
N MET A 82 12.41 -3.96 8.50
CA MET A 82 13.71 -3.28 8.40
C MET A 82 14.16 -2.63 9.72
N GLY A 83 13.42 -2.74 10.82
CA GLY A 83 13.83 -2.19 12.12
C GLY A 83 13.81 -0.66 12.20
N VAL A 84 13.14 0.04 11.27
CA VAL A 84 12.98 1.49 11.29
C VAL A 84 12.08 1.88 12.46
N ASN A 85 12.41 2.98 13.14
CA ASN A 85 11.54 3.54 14.17
C ASN A 85 10.16 3.85 13.56
N PRO A 86 9.05 3.30 14.10
CA PRO A 86 7.73 3.44 13.50
C PRO A 86 7.24 4.88 13.43
N VAL A 87 7.74 5.78 14.28
CA VAL A 87 7.41 7.22 14.20
C VAL A 87 7.99 7.83 12.92
N VAL A 88 9.24 7.50 12.58
CA VAL A 88 9.91 7.97 11.36
C VAL A 88 9.33 7.28 10.12
N ALA A 89 9.02 5.98 10.23
CA ALA A 89 8.38 5.22 9.17
C ALA A 89 6.99 5.78 8.82
N ALA A 90 6.17 6.09 9.84
CA ALA A 90 4.85 6.68 9.65
C ALA A 90 4.94 8.08 9.02
N ALA A 91 5.87 8.92 9.48
CA ALA A 91 6.10 10.24 8.88
C ALA A 91 6.50 10.14 7.39
N THR A 92 7.45 9.25 7.08
CA THR A 92 7.90 8.99 5.70
C THR A 92 6.80 8.37 4.82
N ALA A 93 5.92 7.56 5.40
CA ALA A 93 4.77 7.04 4.70
C ALA A 93 3.77 8.16 4.35
N ALA A 94 3.45 9.04 5.30
CA ALA A 94 2.54 10.15 5.09
C ALA A 94 3.04 11.13 4.03
N THR A 95 4.34 11.48 4.04
CA THR A 95 4.92 12.38 3.02
C THR A 95 4.87 11.76 1.62
N MET A 96 5.18 10.46 1.50
CA MET A 96 5.06 9.74 0.23
C MET A 96 3.60 9.73 -0.27
N ILE A 97 2.64 9.43 0.62
CA ILE A 97 1.21 9.40 0.26
C ILE A 97 0.77 10.78 -0.23
N LEU A 98 1.14 11.86 0.46
CA LEU A 98 0.82 13.23 0.05
C LEU A 98 1.34 13.55 -1.35
N PHE A 99 2.59 13.20 -1.65
CA PHE A 99 3.15 13.42 -2.98
C PHE A 99 2.46 12.57 -4.05
N THR A 100 2.24 11.28 -3.78
CA THR A 100 1.60 10.37 -4.75
C THR A 100 0.15 10.73 -5.02
N THR A 101 -0.60 11.15 -3.99
CA THR A 101 -2.00 11.55 -4.13
C THR A 101 -2.12 12.89 -4.83
N SER A 102 -1.22 13.85 -4.56
CA SER A 102 -1.17 15.12 -5.30
C SER A 102 -0.90 14.89 -6.79
N ALA A 103 0.07 14.03 -7.13
CA ALA A 103 0.34 13.66 -8.52
C ALA A 103 -0.84 12.95 -9.18
N ALA A 104 -1.55 12.08 -8.45
CA ALA A 104 -2.76 11.42 -8.95
C ALA A 104 -3.90 12.43 -9.18
N CYS A 105 -4.14 13.37 -8.27
CA CYS A 105 -5.13 14.43 -8.43
C CYS A 105 -4.89 15.24 -9.70
N VAL A 106 -3.65 15.71 -9.91
CA VAL A 106 -3.27 16.45 -11.12
C VAL A 106 -3.48 15.59 -12.38
N SER A 107 -3.13 14.31 -12.31
CA SER A 107 -3.34 13.39 -13.44
C SER A 107 -4.84 13.25 -13.77
N PHE A 108 -5.69 13.02 -12.78
CA PHE A 108 -7.15 12.89 -12.99
C PHE A 108 -7.80 14.18 -13.49
N GLU A 109 -7.29 15.34 -13.05
CA GLU A 109 -7.72 16.64 -13.54
C GLU A 109 -7.39 16.82 -15.04
N ILE A 110 -6.17 16.46 -15.45
CA ILE A 110 -5.74 16.51 -16.87
C ILE A 110 -6.61 15.59 -17.75
N PHE A 111 -7.01 14.43 -17.23
CA PHE A 111 -7.90 13.51 -17.95
C PHE A 111 -9.37 13.94 -17.97
N GLY A 112 -9.75 15.03 -17.29
CA GLY A 112 -11.13 15.54 -17.25
C GLY A 112 -12.13 14.60 -16.56
N LEU A 113 -11.64 13.64 -15.78
CA LEU A 113 -12.45 12.63 -15.09
C LEU A 113 -12.93 13.11 -13.71
N LEU A 114 -12.48 14.28 -13.27
CA LEU A 114 -12.75 14.81 -11.94
C LEU A 114 -13.75 15.96 -12.00
N GLU A 115 -14.95 15.75 -11.46
CA GLU A 115 -15.88 16.85 -11.19
C GLU A 115 -15.35 17.69 -10.01
N PRO A 116 -15.06 18.99 -10.20
CA PRO A 116 -14.40 19.81 -9.18
C PRO A 116 -15.18 19.89 -7.87
N ASN A 117 -16.52 19.94 -7.95
CA ASN A 117 -17.39 20.04 -6.79
C ASN A 117 -17.32 18.79 -5.90
N TYR A 118 -17.31 17.60 -6.52
CA TYR A 118 -17.19 16.34 -5.79
C TYR A 118 -15.78 16.15 -5.22
N GLY A 119 -14.75 16.54 -6.00
CA GLY A 119 -13.36 16.50 -5.56
C GLY A 119 -13.10 17.31 -4.29
N VAL A 120 -13.61 18.55 -4.24
CA VAL A 120 -13.48 19.40 -3.05
C VAL A 120 -14.25 18.83 -1.86
N ALA A 121 -15.47 18.33 -2.07
CA ALA A 121 -16.26 17.72 -0.99
C ALA A 121 -15.54 16.50 -0.38
N CYS A 122 -15.00 15.61 -1.22
CA CYS A 122 -14.21 14.47 -0.78
C CYS A 122 -12.91 14.89 -0.08
N PHE A 123 -12.25 15.95 -0.56
CA PHE A 123 -11.04 16.48 0.08
C PHE A 123 -11.32 17.00 1.48
N VAL A 124 -12.38 17.79 1.67
CA VAL A 124 -12.77 18.31 2.99
C VAL A 124 -13.18 17.16 3.92
N LEU A 125 -14.02 16.23 3.45
CA LEU A 125 -14.42 15.05 4.21
C LEU A 125 -13.20 14.22 4.64
N GLY A 126 -12.28 13.99 3.71
CA GLY A 126 -11.03 13.26 3.95
C GLY A 126 -10.14 13.96 4.97
N LEU A 127 -10.01 15.29 4.91
CA LEU A 127 -9.28 16.08 5.90
C LEU A 127 -9.89 15.96 7.30
N VAL A 128 -11.20 16.12 7.41
CA VAL A 128 -11.90 16.00 8.71
C VAL A 128 -11.74 14.59 9.28
N CYS A 129 -11.99 13.56 8.46
CA CYS A 129 -11.85 12.16 8.87
C CYS A 129 -10.41 11.83 9.30
N THR A 130 -9.42 12.29 8.53
CA THR A 130 -7.99 12.09 8.85
C THR A 130 -7.58 12.82 10.12
N ALA A 131 -8.04 14.05 10.32
CA ALA A 131 -7.75 14.83 11.53
C ALA A 131 -8.32 14.15 12.78
N ILE A 132 -9.58 13.68 12.71
CA ILE A 132 -10.22 12.92 13.79
C ILE A 132 -9.48 11.61 14.04
N GLY A 133 -9.16 10.85 12.99
CA GLY A 133 -8.45 9.57 13.09
C GLY A 133 -7.06 9.69 13.68
N GLN A 134 -6.26 10.65 13.19
CA GLN A 134 -4.92 10.95 13.73
C GLN A 134 -5.02 11.43 15.19
N GLY A 135 -5.99 12.29 15.51
CA GLY A 135 -6.25 12.74 16.88
C GLY A 135 -6.59 11.58 17.82
N ALA A 136 -7.49 10.68 17.40
CA ALA A 136 -7.89 9.51 18.17
C ALA A 136 -6.73 8.53 18.38
N ILE A 137 -5.95 8.23 17.33
CA ILE A 137 -4.77 7.36 17.44
C ILE A 137 -3.73 8.00 18.35
N ASN A 138 -3.47 9.31 18.24
CA ASN A 138 -2.49 10.00 19.08
C ASN A 138 -2.93 10.07 20.55
N ALA A 139 -4.23 10.28 20.81
CA ALA A 139 -4.80 10.18 22.15
C ALA A 139 -4.64 8.77 22.73
N TRP A 140 -4.91 7.74 21.91
CA TRP A 140 -4.72 6.33 22.31
C TRP A 140 -3.25 6.01 22.59
N MET A 141 -2.32 6.48 21.75
CA MET A 141 -0.88 6.30 21.97
C MET A 141 -0.43 6.90 23.31
N ARG A 142 -0.98 8.05 23.72
CA ARG A 142 -0.68 8.67 25.03
C ARG A 142 -1.15 7.82 26.21
N THR A 143 -2.33 7.19 26.11
CA THR A 143 -2.87 6.33 27.17
C THR A 143 -2.18 4.97 27.23
N ALA A 144 -1.79 4.39 26.09
CA ALA A 144 -1.26 3.03 26.02
C ALA A 144 0.23 2.90 26.40
N LYS A 145 0.99 4.00 26.48
CA LYS A 145 2.44 4.05 26.82
C LYS A 145 3.34 3.10 26.01
N ARG A 146 2.84 2.52 24.92
CA ARG A 146 3.50 1.55 24.02
C ARG A 146 3.25 1.93 22.56
N GLN A 147 4.20 1.57 21.69
CA GLN A 147 4.29 2.01 20.28
C GLN A 147 3.54 1.10 19.28
N SER A 148 2.87 0.04 19.75
CA SER A 148 2.10 -0.94 18.95
C SER A 148 0.67 -0.58 18.48
N PRO A 149 -0.02 0.49 18.96
CA PRO A 149 -1.41 0.77 18.55
C PRO A 149 -1.68 0.88 17.04
N PRO A 150 -0.79 1.45 16.20
CA PRO A 150 -1.06 1.59 14.76
C PRO A 150 -1.19 0.25 14.03
N VAL A 151 -0.36 -0.74 14.40
CA VAL A 151 -0.35 -2.06 13.76
C VAL A 151 -1.62 -2.84 14.11
N LEU A 152 -2.07 -2.73 15.37
CA LEU A 152 -3.33 -3.35 15.81
C LEU A 152 -4.54 -2.76 15.09
N SER A 153 -4.56 -1.44 14.91
CA SER A 153 -5.64 -0.76 14.18
C SER A 153 -5.72 -1.20 12.72
N ILE A 154 -4.59 -1.28 12.01
CA ILE A 154 -4.56 -1.77 10.62
C ILE A 154 -5.03 -3.22 10.56
N GLY A 155 -4.55 -4.10 11.45
CA GLY A 155 -4.97 -5.50 11.50
C GLY A 155 -6.46 -5.68 11.77
N ALA A 156 -7.03 -4.88 12.69
CA ALA A 156 -8.45 -4.92 13.00
C ALA A 156 -9.32 -4.48 11.81
N VAL A 157 -8.93 -3.40 11.13
CA VAL A 157 -9.64 -2.92 9.92
C VAL A 157 -9.60 -3.99 8.82
N MET A 158 -8.44 -4.63 8.59
CA MET A 158 -8.32 -5.71 7.61
C MET A 158 -9.18 -6.93 7.97
N ALA A 159 -9.21 -7.31 9.24
CA ALA A 159 -10.03 -8.44 9.70
C ALA A 159 -11.53 -8.17 9.51
N ILE A 160 -11.99 -6.97 9.89
CA ILE A 160 -13.40 -6.57 9.74
C ILE A 160 -13.77 -6.48 8.26
N SER A 161 -12.92 -5.88 7.42
CA SER A 161 -13.16 -5.81 5.98
C SER A 161 -13.25 -7.20 5.34
N THR A 162 -12.37 -8.12 5.74
CA THR A 162 -12.37 -9.50 5.23
C THR A 162 -13.63 -10.25 5.68
N LEU A 163 -14.05 -10.07 6.93
CA LEU A 163 -15.28 -10.65 7.47
C LEU A 163 -16.52 -10.15 6.73
N LEU A 164 -16.64 -8.85 6.49
CA LEU A 164 -17.78 -8.27 5.77
C LEU A 164 -17.88 -8.82 4.34
N VAL A 165 -16.77 -8.86 3.61
CA VAL A 165 -16.73 -9.43 2.26
C VAL A 165 -17.06 -10.92 2.28
N ALA A 166 -16.56 -11.67 3.27
CA ALA A 166 -16.88 -13.10 3.41
C ALA A 166 -18.37 -13.32 3.73
N VAL A 167 -18.98 -12.48 4.58
CA VAL A 167 -20.41 -12.56 4.89
C VAL A 167 -21.25 -12.23 3.66
N GLU A 168 -20.92 -11.17 2.91
CA GLU A 168 -21.62 -10.86 1.66
C GLU A 168 -21.47 -11.98 0.63
N ALA A 169 -20.28 -12.57 0.50
CA ALA A 169 -20.05 -13.72 -0.36
C ALA A 169 -20.91 -14.92 0.04
N CYS A 170 -20.96 -15.27 1.33
CA CYS A 170 -21.82 -16.34 1.84
C CYS A 170 -23.31 -16.05 1.67
N GLN A 171 -23.76 -14.81 1.88
CA GLN A 171 -25.16 -14.41 1.68
C GLN A 171 -25.56 -14.47 0.20
N LYS A 172 -24.67 -14.01 -0.69
CA LYS A 172 -24.89 -14.03 -2.14
C LYS A 172 -24.96 -15.46 -2.68
N PHE A 173 -24.05 -16.32 -2.22
CA PHE A 173 -24.06 -17.76 -2.53
C PHE A 173 -25.32 -18.43 -1.97
N SER A 174 -25.71 -18.12 -0.73
CA SER A 174 -26.93 -18.67 -0.13
C SER A 174 -28.23 -18.21 -0.80
N ARG A 175 -28.26 -17.02 -1.42
CA ARG A 175 -29.44 -16.50 -2.13
C ARG A 175 -29.57 -16.99 -3.57
N HIS A 176 -28.46 -17.20 -4.28
CA HIS A 176 -28.49 -17.52 -5.72
C HIS A 176 -28.24 -18.99 -6.07
N ASP A 177 -27.52 -19.78 -5.25
CA ASP A 177 -26.95 -21.04 -5.74
C ASP A 177 -27.67 -22.35 -5.38
N LEU A 178 -28.69 -22.40 -4.52
CA LEU A 178 -29.35 -23.71 -4.27
C LEU A 178 -30.49 -24.01 -5.26
N ALA A 179 -31.22 -22.99 -5.73
CA ALA A 179 -32.38 -23.18 -6.60
C ALA A 179 -32.05 -23.13 -8.10
N GLU A 180 -31.08 -22.30 -8.52
CA GLU A 180 -30.65 -22.22 -9.93
C GLU A 180 -29.60 -23.29 -10.29
N LEU A 181 -28.67 -23.69 -9.40
CA LEU A 181 -27.69 -24.75 -9.72
C LEU A 181 -28.27 -26.17 -9.74
N LEU A 182 -29.44 -26.39 -9.10
CA LEU A 182 -30.16 -27.68 -9.11
C LEU A 182 -31.12 -27.81 -10.30
N GLN A 183 -31.32 -26.75 -11.09
CA GLN A 183 -31.97 -26.89 -12.39
C GLN A 183 -30.93 -27.39 -13.39
N PRO A 184 -31.04 -28.62 -13.92
CA PRO A 184 -30.16 -29.05 -14.99
C PRO A 184 -30.36 -28.09 -16.16
N ALA A 185 -29.28 -27.40 -16.54
CA ALA A 185 -29.27 -26.51 -17.69
C ALA A 185 -29.81 -27.28 -18.91
N GLN A 186 -31.04 -26.95 -19.32
CA GLN A 186 -31.65 -27.41 -20.58
C GLN A 186 -30.93 -26.70 -21.74
N ILE A 187 -29.68 -27.09 -21.98
CA ILE A 187 -28.82 -26.59 -23.06
C ILE A 187 -29.01 -27.39 -24.36
N CYS A 188 -29.84 -28.44 -24.36
CA CYS A 188 -29.94 -29.40 -25.48
C CYS A 188 -31.30 -29.44 -26.22
N SER A 189 -32.04 -28.34 -26.40
CA SER A 189 -33.26 -28.39 -27.24
C SER A 189 -33.51 -27.16 -28.14
N ARG A 190 -32.47 -26.62 -28.79
CA ARG A 190 -32.72 -25.69 -29.90
C ARG A 190 -31.68 -25.80 -31.01
N SER A 191 -31.90 -26.80 -31.85
CA SER A 191 -31.41 -26.86 -33.22
C SER A 191 -32.58 -27.31 -34.09
N ASP A 192 -33.42 -26.35 -34.47
CA ASP A 192 -34.27 -26.38 -35.66
C ASP A 192 -33.98 -25.09 -36.43
#